data_AF-A0A8S1UHI1-F1
#
_entry.id   AF-A0A8S1UHI1-F1
#
_cell.length_a   1.000
_cell.length_b   1.000
_cell.length_c   1.000
_cell.angle_alpha   90.00
_cell.angle_beta   90.00
_cell.angle_gamma   90.00
#
_symmetry.space_group_name_H-M   'P 1'
#
loop_
_entity.id
_entity.type
_entity.pdbx_description
1 polymer ?
#
loop_
_entity_poly.entity_id
_entity_poly.type
_entity_poly.pdbx_seq_one_letter_code
_entity_poly.pdbx_strand_id
1 'polypeptide(L)'
;MPPKPKPKKAPQEPEDEFTKMTAQELTQNLQIFRDKLTELKQKRNYIQMDRDMVQNFFSNCLQEIQELNIKIVNKETEAEQLEETHRIQLKSYLQKVKHLEYEQEKANDEIEKDGKEAHNLENDHFSKRSDEQKRQKTHLKKLQEEYENSYIHAIEKEEKNNKKTLDKSKQVFDETLQNMEEKYKMRLQKLKEELELRLKVEIHELEERKNLHINELINNHETAFAELKQYYNTITRENLELIKNQKEEIASINAKLQKNSKIIADMKAANNNIRIPLKQATEERDILKNALKQFSKHKMSLQNLQSKNTTLTEKYAELKHNSNDLNFKYDKLLREKQELEEKFERIAMEVKKHTDLQNNVLGQQLQNMQDGLEEKEVQLKTIVERTNMDPQMYQQLTIKIKESIEAKNQLIKNLRYSIHHATKAYNDSIRVYEAKLVEFGIPPEELGFQPLSTITSSMPAGLVSQ
;
A
#
# COMPACT_ATOMS: atom_id res chain seq x y z
N MET A 1 32.10 -111.86 -119.42
CA MET A 1 31.20 -111.62 -120.57
C MET A 1 30.82 -110.13 -120.60
N PRO A 2 30.56 -109.57 -121.79
CA PRO A 2 30.99 -108.23 -122.22
C PRO A 2 29.77 -107.33 -122.60
N PRO A 3 29.94 -106.16 -123.27
CA PRO A 3 30.36 -106.09 -124.67
C PRO A 3 31.54 -105.14 -124.98
N LYS A 4 32.40 -105.64 -125.87
CA LYS A 4 33.36 -104.97 -126.79
C LYS A 4 32.59 -104.17 -127.88
N PRO A 5 33.21 -103.71 -128.99
CA PRO A 5 34.42 -102.88 -129.23
C PRO A 5 34.15 -101.79 -130.32
N LYS A 6 35.13 -100.92 -130.66
CA LYS A 6 35.56 -100.58 -132.05
C LYS A 6 36.61 -99.44 -132.06
N PRO A 7 37.38 -99.25 -133.16
CA PRO A 7 38.84 -99.30 -133.13
C PRO A 7 39.55 -98.01 -133.57
N LYS A 8 40.87 -97.98 -133.35
CA LYS A 8 41.94 -97.33 -134.12
C LYS A 8 41.59 -96.07 -134.94
N LYS A 9 42.29 -94.98 -134.64
CA LYS A 9 43.08 -94.27 -135.66
C LYS A 9 44.46 -93.98 -135.09
N ALA A 10 45.47 -94.51 -135.77
CA ALA A 10 46.87 -94.24 -135.54
C ALA A 10 47.14 -92.75 -135.68
N PRO A 11 47.90 -92.11 -134.77
CA PRO A 11 48.67 -90.95 -135.15
C PRO A 11 49.71 -91.42 -136.16
N GLN A 12 49.63 -90.91 -137.39
CA GLN A 12 50.76 -90.89 -138.30
C GLN A 12 51.96 -90.29 -137.54
N GLU A 13 53.10 -90.98 -137.57
CA GLU A 13 54.38 -90.35 -137.33
C GLU A 13 54.48 -89.19 -138.33
N PRO A 14 54.51 -87.92 -137.88
CA PRO A 14 54.81 -86.83 -138.79
C PRO A 14 56.23 -87.05 -139.32
N GLU A 15 56.41 -86.88 -140.64
CA GLU A 15 57.73 -86.83 -141.27
C GLU A 15 58.61 -85.88 -140.45
N ASP A 16 59.66 -86.45 -139.88
CA ASP A 16 60.63 -85.73 -139.07
C ASP A 16 61.33 -84.74 -140.00
N GLU A 17 60.88 -83.48 -140.00
CA GLU A 17 61.38 -82.36 -140.84
C GLU A 17 62.91 -82.17 -140.71
N PHE A 18 63.47 -82.76 -139.66
CA PHE A 18 64.88 -82.87 -139.32
C PHE A 18 65.67 -83.89 -140.16
N THR A 19 65.03 -84.86 -140.83
CA THR A 19 65.72 -85.89 -141.64
C THR A 19 66.22 -85.38 -143.01
N LYS A 20 65.74 -84.21 -143.46
CA LYS A 20 66.17 -83.56 -144.72
C LYS A 20 67.06 -82.32 -144.48
N MET A 21 67.30 -81.95 -143.23
CA MET A 21 68.07 -80.76 -142.85
C MET A 21 69.56 -81.06 -142.74
N THR A 22 70.38 -80.13 -143.19
CA THR A 22 71.83 -80.20 -143.01
C THR A 22 72.18 -80.09 -141.52
N ALA A 23 73.28 -80.70 -141.06
CA ALA A 23 73.64 -80.73 -139.63
C ALA A 23 73.64 -79.34 -138.94
N GLN A 24 73.90 -78.27 -139.68
CA GLN A 24 73.85 -76.89 -139.21
C GLN A 24 72.42 -76.39 -138.89
N GLU A 25 71.42 -76.73 -139.72
CA GLU A 25 70.01 -76.28 -139.57
C GLU A 25 69.31 -77.02 -138.42
N LEU A 26 69.61 -78.32 -138.29
CA LEU A 26 69.21 -79.17 -137.17
C LEU A 26 69.69 -78.58 -135.82
N THR A 27 70.93 -78.06 -135.78
CA THR A 27 71.52 -77.47 -134.58
C THR A 27 70.85 -76.13 -134.21
N GLN A 28 70.49 -75.30 -135.20
CA GLN A 28 69.75 -74.05 -134.96
C GLN A 28 68.33 -74.29 -134.48
N ASN A 29 67.60 -75.23 -135.08
CA ASN A 29 66.24 -75.55 -134.63
C ASN A 29 66.23 -76.16 -133.22
N LEU A 30 67.23 -76.98 -132.87
CA LEU A 30 67.41 -77.50 -131.52
C LEU A 30 67.62 -76.35 -130.50
N GLN A 31 68.33 -75.29 -130.89
CA GLN A 31 68.49 -74.10 -130.07
C GLN A 31 67.17 -73.32 -129.92
N ILE A 32 66.42 -73.09 -131.01
CA ILE A 32 65.12 -72.42 -130.96
C ILE A 32 64.10 -73.19 -130.10
N PHE A 33 64.07 -74.52 -130.21
CA PHE A 33 63.19 -75.34 -129.37
C PHE A 33 63.63 -75.37 -127.91
N ARG A 34 64.94 -75.32 -127.62
CA ARG A 34 65.45 -75.14 -126.24
C ARG A 34 65.04 -73.79 -125.66
N ASP A 35 65.12 -72.72 -126.44
CA ASP A 35 64.72 -71.38 -126.00
C ASP A 35 63.21 -71.31 -125.77
N LYS A 36 62.39 -71.85 -126.68
CA LYS A 36 60.93 -71.99 -126.48
C LYS A 36 60.58 -72.87 -125.28
N LEU A 37 61.30 -73.97 -125.07
CA LEU A 37 61.11 -74.82 -123.89
C LEU A 37 61.44 -74.06 -122.60
N THR A 38 62.47 -73.22 -122.62
CA THR A 38 62.87 -72.39 -121.48
C THR A 38 61.83 -71.29 -121.21
N GLU A 39 61.34 -70.62 -122.25
CA GLU A 39 60.27 -69.62 -122.15
C GLU A 39 58.96 -70.24 -121.62
N LEU A 40 58.56 -71.40 -122.14
CA LEU A 40 57.36 -72.11 -121.66
C LEU A 40 57.52 -72.58 -120.21
N LYS A 41 58.71 -73.02 -119.81
CA LYS A 41 59.01 -73.32 -118.40
C LYS A 41 58.91 -72.09 -117.51
N GLN A 42 59.41 -70.93 -117.95
CA GLN A 42 59.28 -69.67 -117.23
C GLN A 42 57.80 -69.24 -117.10
N LYS A 43 57.02 -69.31 -118.19
CA LYS A 43 55.58 -69.02 -118.18
C LYS A 43 54.81 -69.97 -117.24
N ARG A 44 55.13 -71.26 -117.25
CA ARG A 44 54.53 -72.23 -116.32
C ARG A 44 54.87 -71.87 -114.87
N ASN A 45 56.12 -71.58 -114.56
CA ASN A 45 56.52 -71.20 -113.19
C ASN A 45 55.83 -69.91 -112.74
N TYR A 46 55.72 -68.92 -113.62
CA TYR A 46 54.99 -67.68 -113.35
C TYR A 46 53.51 -67.96 -113.02
N ILE A 47 52.82 -68.74 -113.85
CA ILE A 47 51.40 -69.10 -113.62
C ILE A 47 51.24 -69.94 -112.33
N GLN A 48 52.19 -70.84 -112.02
CA GLN A 48 52.16 -71.60 -110.78
C GLN A 48 52.33 -70.69 -109.56
N MET A 49 53.25 -69.72 -109.62
CA MET A 49 53.45 -68.74 -108.56
C MET A 49 52.21 -67.85 -108.36
N ASP A 50 51.62 -67.34 -109.44
CA ASP A 50 50.38 -66.53 -109.37
C ASP A 50 49.22 -67.35 -108.81
N ARG A 51 49.05 -68.61 -109.23
CA ARG A 51 48.01 -69.50 -108.70
C ARG A 51 48.20 -69.74 -107.20
N ASP A 52 49.42 -70.07 -106.77
CA ASP A 52 49.70 -70.36 -105.36
C ASP A 52 49.59 -69.07 -104.50
N MET A 53 49.96 -67.91 -105.05
CA MET A 53 49.73 -66.60 -104.44
C MET A 53 48.25 -66.29 -104.25
N VAL A 54 47.43 -66.48 -105.30
CA VAL A 54 45.97 -66.29 -105.23
C VAL A 54 45.34 -67.29 -104.25
N GLN A 55 45.79 -68.54 -104.24
CA GLN A 55 45.31 -69.56 -103.30
C GLN A 55 45.65 -69.21 -101.84
N ASN A 56 46.85 -68.67 -101.59
CA ASN A 56 47.24 -68.18 -100.27
C ASN A 56 46.40 -66.98 -99.84
N PHE A 57 46.18 -66.00 -100.72
CA PHE A 57 45.28 -64.88 -100.42
C PHE A 57 43.85 -65.34 -100.13
N PHE A 58 43.32 -66.24 -100.94
CA PHE A 58 41.98 -66.79 -100.72
C PHE A 58 41.88 -67.52 -99.37
N SER A 59 42.88 -68.33 -99.03
CA SER A 59 42.93 -69.06 -97.75
C SER A 59 43.06 -68.12 -96.56
N ASN A 60 43.91 -67.09 -96.67
CA ASN A 60 44.07 -66.05 -95.63
C ASN A 60 42.77 -65.24 -95.46
N CYS A 61 42.14 -64.81 -96.54
CA CYS A 61 40.85 -64.09 -96.48
C CYS A 61 39.76 -64.96 -95.84
N LEU A 62 39.71 -66.26 -96.15
CA LEU A 62 38.76 -67.19 -95.50
C LEU A 62 39.04 -67.32 -94.00
N GLN A 63 40.31 -67.41 -93.60
CA GLN A 63 40.69 -67.46 -92.19
C GLN A 63 40.34 -66.15 -91.47
N GLU A 64 40.63 -65.00 -92.07
CA GLU A 64 40.25 -63.68 -91.52
C GLU A 64 38.74 -63.55 -91.37
N ILE A 65 37.95 -64.03 -92.33
CA ILE A 65 36.48 -64.07 -92.24
C ILE A 65 36.03 -64.95 -91.06
N GLN A 66 36.66 -66.12 -90.87
CA GLN A 66 36.34 -66.99 -89.73
C GLN A 66 36.71 -66.34 -88.39
N GLU A 67 37.88 -65.71 -88.30
CA GLU A 67 38.31 -64.99 -87.09
C GLU A 67 37.40 -63.80 -86.77
N LEU A 68 36.98 -63.03 -87.78
CA LEU A 68 36.03 -61.93 -87.61
C LEU A 68 34.65 -62.44 -87.18
N ASN A 69 34.15 -63.52 -87.77
CA ASN A 69 32.90 -64.14 -87.35
C ASN A 69 32.95 -64.58 -85.88
N ILE A 70 34.04 -65.22 -85.45
CA ILE A 70 34.22 -65.60 -84.04
C ILE A 70 34.24 -64.36 -83.14
N LYS A 71 34.92 -63.28 -83.54
CA LYS A 71 34.93 -62.02 -82.78
C LYS A 71 33.54 -61.38 -82.68
N ILE A 72 32.75 -61.41 -83.75
CA ILE A 72 31.37 -60.91 -83.75
C ILE A 72 30.52 -61.73 -82.77
N VAL A 73 30.53 -63.05 -82.87
CA VAL A 73 29.77 -63.94 -81.96
C VAL A 73 30.18 -63.75 -80.51
N ASN A 74 31.48 -63.61 -80.24
CA ASN A 74 31.96 -63.32 -78.88
C ASN A 74 31.45 -61.97 -78.36
N LYS A 75 31.41 -60.93 -79.21
CA LYS A 75 30.89 -59.62 -78.84
C LYS A 75 29.38 -59.62 -78.64
N GLU A 76 28.64 -60.37 -79.46
CA GLU A 76 27.20 -60.59 -79.26
C GLU A 76 26.95 -61.29 -77.92
N THR A 77 27.72 -62.34 -77.61
CA THR A 77 27.63 -63.06 -76.32
C THR A 77 27.96 -62.15 -75.13
N GLU A 78 29.00 -61.31 -75.25
CA GLU A 78 29.36 -60.33 -74.21
C GLU A 78 28.24 -59.29 -73.99
N ALA A 79 27.62 -58.81 -75.07
CA ALA A 79 26.49 -57.89 -75.00
C ALA A 79 25.28 -58.55 -74.32
N GLU A 80 24.94 -59.78 -74.68
CA GLU A 80 23.86 -60.55 -74.03
C GLU A 80 24.11 -60.74 -72.52
N GLN A 81 25.33 -61.11 -72.12
CA GLN A 81 25.69 -61.26 -70.71
C GLN A 81 25.59 -59.94 -69.93
N LEU A 82 25.96 -58.82 -70.56
CA LEU A 82 25.87 -57.50 -69.93
C LEU A 82 24.42 -57.05 -69.78
N GLU A 83 23.56 -57.30 -70.78
CA GLU A 83 22.13 -57.05 -70.69
C GLU A 83 21.46 -57.91 -69.61
N GLU A 84 21.81 -59.19 -69.52
CA GLU A 84 21.29 -60.08 -68.48
C GLU A 84 21.72 -59.62 -67.08
N THR A 85 23.00 -59.26 -66.92
CA THR A 85 23.54 -58.73 -65.66
C THR A 85 22.82 -57.44 -65.27
N HIS A 86 22.64 -56.51 -66.21
CA HIS A 86 21.93 -55.26 -65.98
C HIS A 86 20.46 -55.50 -65.59
N ARG A 87 19.78 -56.46 -66.24
CA ARG A 87 18.40 -56.85 -65.90
C ARG A 87 18.29 -57.44 -64.49
N ILE A 88 19.27 -58.23 -64.05
CA ILE A 88 19.33 -58.76 -62.69
C ILE A 88 19.56 -57.62 -61.68
N GLN A 89 20.51 -56.72 -61.96
CA GLN A 89 20.77 -55.56 -61.10
C GLN A 89 19.54 -54.66 -60.97
N LEU A 90 18.83 -54.38 -62.06
CA LEU A 90 17.62 -53.56 -62.05
C LEU A 90 16.51 -54.18 -61.20
N LYS A 91 16.35 -55.51 -61.25
CA LYS A 91 15.43 -56.23 -60.35
C LYS A 91 15.86 -56.14 -58.90
N SER A 92 17.14 -56.31 -58.60
CA SER A 92 17.68 -56.20 -57.24
C SER A 92 17.50 -54.79 -56.68
N TYR A 93 17.80 -53.75 -57.46
CA TYR A 93 17.59 -52.37 -57.07
C TYR A 93 16.10 -52.05 -56.86
N LEU A 94 15.23 -52.50 -57.76
CA LEU A 94 13.78 -52.33 -57.60
C LEU A 94 13.28 -52.97 -56.30
N GLN A 95 13.75 -54.17 -55.97
CA GLN A 95 13.40 -54.84 -54.71
C GLN A 95 13.95 -54.08 -53.50
N LYS A 96 15.16 -53.53 -53.59
CA LYS A 96 15.74 -52.70 -52.52
C LYS A 96 14.95 -51.42 -52.29
N VAL A 97 14.50 -50.75 -53.36
CA VAL A 97 13.63 -49.57 -53.26
C VAL A 97 12.31 -49.93 -52.59
N LYS A 98 11.64 -51.00 -53.04
CA LYS A 98 10.39 -51.46 -52.40
C LYS A 98 10.55 -51.79 -50.92
N HIS A 99 11.67 -52.40 -50.54
CA HIS A 99 11.95 -52.69 -49.14
C HIS A 99 12.16 -51.42 -48.33
N LEU A 100 12.91 -50.44 -48.86
CA LEU A 100 13.11 -49.14 -48.22
C LEU A 100 11.80 -48.35 -48.08
N GLU A 101 10.94 -48.36 -49.10
CA GLU A 101 9.61 -47.73 -49.04
C GLU A 101 8.75 -48.37 -47.95
N TYR A 102 8.74 -49.70 -47.86
CA TYR A 102 8.02 -50.42 -46.81
C TYR A 102 8.57 -50.13 -45.40
N GLU A 103 9.90 -50.10 -45.25
CA GLU A 103 10.52 -49.74 -43.97
C GLU A 103 10.20 -48.30 -43.55
N GLN A 104 10.20 -47.36 -44.51
CA GLN A 104 9.81 -45.97 -44.26
C GLN A 104 8.34 -45.85 -43.88
N GLU A 105 7.44 -46.52 -44.59
CA GLU A 105 6.01 -46.54 -44.28
C GLU A 105 5.77 -47.09 -42.87
N LYS A 106 6.38 -48.23 -42.55
CA LYS A 106 6.29 -48.83 -41.22
C LYS A 106 6.86 -47.92 -40.12
N ALA A 107 8.00 -47.27 -40.38
CA ALA A 107 8.58 -46.32 -39.42
C ALA A 107 7.68 -45.10 -39.21
N ASN A 108 7.03 -44.59 -40.27
CA ASN A 108 6.07 -43.50 -40.15
C ASN A 108 4.84 -43.91 -39.34
N ASP A 109 4.31 -45.12 -39.54
CA ASP A 109 3.19 -45.66 -38.77
C ASP A 109 3.54 -45.80 -37.28
N GLU A 110 4.76 -46.28 -36.97
CA GLU A 110 5.27 -46.38 -35.60
C GLU A 110 5.39 -44.99 -34.97
N ILE A 111 5.95 -44.01 -35.67
CA ILE A 111 6.05 -42.62 -35.20
C ILE A 111 4.67 -42.00 -34.97
N GLU A 112 3.70 -42.24 -35.86
CA GLU A 112 2.34 -41.71 -35.70
C GLU A 112 1.64 -42.33 -34.49
N LYS A 113 1.84 -43.63 -34.27
CA LYS A 113 1.31 -44.34 -33.11
C LYS A 113 1.92 -43.82 -31.80
N ASP A 114 3.24 -43.71 -31.74
CA ASP A 114 3.97 -43.17 -30.59
C ASP A 114 3.55 -41.72 -30.30
N GLY A 115 3.36 -40.92 -31.35
CA GLY A 115 2.86 -39.55 -31.25
C GLY A 115 1.45 -39.47 -30.66
N LYS A 116 0.54 -40.36 -31.08
CA LYS A 116 -0.82 -40.45 -30.51
C LYS A 116 -0.81 -40.91 -29.06
N GLU A 117 0.02 -41.88 -28.71
CA GLU A 117 0.17 -42.36 -27.33
C GLU A 117 0.73 -41.26 -26.43
N ALA A 118 1.79 -40.56 -26.85
CA ALA A 118 2.35 -39.42 -26.14
C ALA A 118 1.32 -38.30 -25.92
N HIS A 119 0.56 -37.95 -26.95
CA HIS A 119 -0.50 -36.93 -26.86
C HIS A 119 -1.63 -37.34 -25.89
N ASN A 120 -2.04 -38.61 -25.91
CA ASN A 120 -3.04 -39.10 -24.96
C ASN A 120 -2.54 -39.08 -23.51
N LEU A 121 -1.28 -39.48 -23.28
CA LEU A 121 -0.66 -39.40 -21.96
C LEU A 121 -0.55 -37.96 -21.45
N GLU A 122 -0.19 -37.02 -22.33
CA GLU A 122 -0.13 -35.60 -21.98
C GLU A 122 -1.52 -35.04 -21.64
N ASN A 123 -2.55 -35.38 -22.43
CA ASN A 123 -3.93 -34.98 -22.15
C ASN A 123 -4.45 -35.55 -20.83
N ASP A 124 -4.17 -36.81 -20.54
CA ASP A 124 -4.56 -37.44 -19.27
C ASP A 124 -3.87 -36.77 -18.09
N HIS A 125 -2.57 -36.46 -18.23
CA HIS A 125 -1.82 -35.74 -17.21
C HIS A 125 -2.35 -34.31 -17.00
N PHE A 126 -2.65 -33.60 -18.09
CA PHE A 126 -3.25 -32.26 -18.04
C PHE A 126 -4.62 -32.28 -17.37
N SER A 127 -5.48 -33.25 -17.73
CA SER A 127 -6.81 -33.42 -17.14
C SER A 127 -6.74 -33.66 -15.64
N LYS A 128 -5.90 -34.61 -15.20
CA LYS A 128 -5.67 -34.92 -13.78
C LYS A 128 -5.15 -33.69 -13.02
N ARG A 129 -4.17 -32.98 -13.57
CA ARG A 129 -3.62 -31.75 -12.97
C ARG A 129 -4.68 -30.66 -12.87
N SER A 130 -5.52 -30.48 -13.89
CA SER A 130 -6.61 -29.50 -13.88
C SER A 130 -7.63 -29.81 -12.79
N ASP A 131 -8.02 -31.07 -12.64
CA ASP A 131 -8.97 -31.50 -11.61
C ASP A 131 -8.38 -31.38 -10.21
N GLU A 132 -7.09 -31.70 -10.02
CA GLU A 132 -6.39 -31.47 -8.76
C GLU A 132 -6.34 -29.98 -8.40
N GLN A 133 -6.01 -29.11 -9.36
CA GLN A 133 -6.03 -27.66 -9.15
C GLN A 133 -7.43 -27.14 -8.79
N LYS A 134 -8.50 -27.66 -9.42
CA LYS A 134 -9.88 -27.31 -9.04
C LYS A 134 -10.22 -27.74 -7.62
N ARG A 135 -9.79 -28.94 -7.21
CA ARG A 135 -9.99 -29.44 -5.83
C ARG A 135 -9.24 -28.57 -4.82
N GLN A 136 -7.97 -28.27 -5.09
CA GLN A 136 -7.15 -27.39 -4.23
C GLN A 136 -7.76 -25.99 -4.13
N LYS A 137 -8.17 -25.38 -5.25
CA LYS A 137 -8.87 -24.09 -5.27
C LYS A 137 -10.14 -24.11 -4.41
N THR A 138 -10.93 -25.17 -4.54
CA THR A 138 -12.19 -25.31 -3.76
C THR A 138 -11.90 -25.48 -2.27
N HIS A 139 -10.89 -26.26 -1.92
CA HIS A 139 -10.46 -26.45 -0.54
C HIS A 139 -9.95 -25.15 0.09
N LEU A 140 -9.07 -24.43 -0.61
CA LEU A 140 -8.55 -23.14 -0.16
C LEU A 140 -9.67 -22.11 0.03
N LYS A 141 -10.67 -22.10 -0.85
CA LYS A 141 -11.84 -21.22 -0.70
C LYS A 141 -12.65 -21.54 0.57
N LYS A 142 -12.90 -22.82 0.85
CA LYS A 142 -13.57 -23.24 2.09
C LYS A 142 -12.78 -22.85 3.33
N LEU A 143 -11.46 -23.07 3.30
CA LEU A 143 -10.59 -22.72 4.42
C LEU A 143 -10.57 -21.20 4.66
N GLN A 144 -10.57 -20.40 3.59
CA GLN A 144 -10.71 -18.95 3.68
C GLN A 144 -12.06 -18.55 4.32
N GLU A 145 -13.17 -19.14 3.86
CA GLU A 145 -14.50 -18.89 4.44
C GLU A 145 -14.56 -19.28 5.94
N GLU A 146 -13.91 -20.37 6.35
CA GLU A 146 -13.79 -20.79 7.75
C GLU A 146 -12.99 -19.78 8.59
N TYR A 147 -11.85 -19.29 8.07
CA TYR A 147 -11.07 -18.24 8.74
C TYR A 147 -11.87 -16.94 8.87
N GLU A 148 -12.52 -16.49 7.80
CA GLU A 148 -13.35 -15.28 7.81
C GLU A 148 -14.47 -15.39 8.85
N ASN A 149 -15.18 -16.53 8.90
CA ASN A 149 -16.21 -16.78 9.91
C ASN A 149 -15.65 -16.79 11.34
N SER A 150 -14.45 -17.37 11.54
CA SER A 150 -13.78 -17.35 12.85
C SER A 150 -13.42 -15.93 13.28
N TYR A 151 -12.95 -15.09 12.35
CA TYR A 151 -12.64 -13.68 12.64
C TYR A 151 -13.90 -12.89 12.96
N ILE A 152 -14.97 -13.07 12.18
CA ILE A 152 -16.27 -12.44 12.45
C ILE A 152 -16.75 -12.81 13.86
N HIS A 153 -16.68 -14.09 14.23
CA HIS A 153 -17.09 -14.53 15.56
C HIS A 153 -16.23 -13.95 16.68
N ALA A 154 -14.92 -13.81 16.47
CA ALA A 154 -14.02 -13.17 17.42
C ALA A 154 -14.38 -11.68 17.61
N ILE A 155 -14.64 -10.96 16.51
CA ILE A 155 -15.07 -9.55 16.54
C ILE A 155 -16.41 -9.42 17.28
N GLU A 156 -17.42 -10.22 16.95
CA GLU A 156 -18.72 -10.20 17.63
C GLU A 156 -18.61 -10.45 19.14
N LYS A 157 -17.71 -11.37 19.53
CA LYS A 157 -17.43 -11.66 20.95
C LYS A 157 -16.81 -10.45 21.65
N GLU A 158 -15.83 -9.80 21.03
CA GLU A 158 -15.19 -8.59 21.56
C GLU A 158 -16.17 -7.41 21.63
N GLU A 159 -17.00 -7.20 20.60
CA GLU A 159 -18.06 -6.18 20.62
C GLU A 159 -19.05 -6.42 21.76
N LYS A 160 -19.45 -7.67 21.98
CA LYS A 160 -20.33 -8.04 23.10
C LYS A 160 -19.66 -7.79 24.46
N ASN A 161 -18.36 -8.06 24.60
CA ASN A 161 -17.60 -7.78 25.81
C ASN A 161 -17.46 -6.28 26.07
N ASN A 162 -17.16 -5.50 25.03
CA ASN A 162 -17.08 -4.04 25.08
C ASN A 162 -18.42 -3.43 25.48
N LYS A 163 -19.53 -3.89 24.89
CA LYS A 163 -20.88 -3.46 25.25
C LYS A 163 -21.19 -3.73 26.71
N LYS A 164 -20.90 -4.93 27.22
CA LYS A 164 -21.07 -5.27 28.64
C LYS A 164 -20.23 -4.38 29.56
N THR A 165 -19.00 -4.08 29.17
CA THR A 165 -18.09 -3.23 29.96
C THR A 165 -18.58 -1.78 29.97
N LEU A 166 -19.05 -1.28 28.83
CA LEU A 166 -19.67 0.04 28.71
C LEU A 166 -20.93 0.16 29.56
N ASP A 167 -21.82 -0.85 29.52
CA ASP A 167 -23.06 -0.85 30.31
C ASP A 167 -22.76 -0.88 31.82
N LYS A 168 -21.78 -1.68 32.25
CA LYS A 168 -21.31 -1.66 33.65
C LYS A 168 -20.74 -0.30 34.04
N SER A 169 -19.94 0.33 33.18
CA SER A 169 -19.40 1.65 33.45
C SER A 169 -20.51 2.69 33.58
N LYS A 170 -21.53 2.65 32.71
CA LYS A 170 -22.69 3.53 32.80
C LYS A 170 -23.45 3.34 34.11
N GLN A 171 -23.69 2.09 34.51
CA GLN A 171 -24.34 1.79 35.78
C GLN A 171 -23.56 2.37 36.98
N VAL A 172 -22.23 2.20 37.01
CA VAL A 172 -21.39 2.80 38.05
C VAL A 172 -21.49 4.33 38.04
N PHE A 173 -21.48 4.95 36.87
CA PHE A 173 -21.66 6.40 36.76
C PHE A 173 -23.03 6.85 37.28
N ASP A 174 -24.12 6.18 36.89
CA ASP A 174 -25.47 6.49 37.35
C ASP A 174 -25.59 6.36 38.87
N GLU A 175 -25.03 5.29 39.46
CA GLU A 175 -24.98 5.10 40.92
C GLU A 175 -24.17 6.21 41.61
N THR A 176 -23.02 6.61 41.05
CA THR A 176 -22.23 7.71 41.62
C THR A 176 -22.95 9.05 41.54
N LEU A 177 -23.71 9.28 40.48
CA LEU A 177 -24.46 10.52 40.25
C LEU A 177 -25.66 10.59 41.21
N GLN A 178 -26.39 9.49 41.38
CA GLN A 178 -27.47 9.37 42.36
C GLN A 178 -26.97 9.60 43.79
N ASN A 179 -25.87 8.95 44.19
CA ASN A 179 -25.26 9.14 45.50
C ASN A 179 -24.82 10.60 45.73
N MET A 180 -24.30 11.26 44.69
CA MET A 180 -23.90 12.67 44.76
C MET A 180 -25.13 13.59 44.91
N GLU A 181 -26.19 13.35 44.13
CA GLU A 181 -27.45 14.09 44.25
C GLU A 181 -28.07 13.94 45.64
N GLU A 182 -28.14 12.72 46.17
CA GLU A 182 -28.69 12.46 47.49
C GLU A 182 -27.90 13.17 48.58
N LYS A 183 -26.56 13.12 48.51
CA LYS A 183 -25.68 13.85 49.43
C LYS A 183 -25.92 15.35 49.40
N TYR A 184 -26.10 15.95 48.23
CA TYR A 184 -26.40 17.38 48.11
C TYR A 184 -27.81 17.73 48.56
N LYS A 185 -28.82 16.88 48.28
CA LYS A 185 -30.18 17.03 48.80
C LYS A 185 -30.20 17.02 50.33
N MET A 186 -29.50 16.08 50.96
CA MET A 186 -29.36 16.03 52.42
C MET A 186 -28.67 17.27 52.98
N ARG A 187 -27.60 17.75 52.33
CA ARG A 187 -26.87 18.94 52.78
C ARG A 187 -27.75 20.20 52.67
N LEU A 188 -28.53 20.31 51.60
CA LEU A 188 -29.48 21.41 51.42
C LEU A 188 -30.59 21.37 52.48
N GLN A 189 -31.10 20.18 52.79
CA GLN A 189 -32.14 20.01 53.81
C GLN A 189 -31.63 20.40 55.19
N LYS A 190 -30.45 19.92 55.59
CA LYS A 190 -29.82 20.32 56.86
C LYS A 190 -29.62 21.83 56.96
N LEU A 191 -29.16 22.47 55.88
CA LEU A 191 -28.98 23.91 55.86
C LEU A 191 -30.31 24.66 56.04
N LYS A 192 -31.40 24.17 55.44
CA LYS A 192 -32.75 24.74 55.65
C LYS A 192 -33.18 24.63 57.10
N GLU A 193 -33.00 23.46 57.71
CA GLU A 193 -33.34 23.21 59.12
C GLU A 193 -32.52 24.09 60.07
N GLU A 194 -31.22 24.25 59.81
CA GLU A 194 -30.34 25.15 60.57
C GLU A 194 -30.78 26.62 60.47
N LEU A 195 -31.13 27.09 59.27
CA LEU A 195 -31.61 28.45 59.05
C LEU A 195 -32.98 28.70 59.72
N GLU A 196 -33.88 27.72 59.67
CA GLU A 196 -35.18 27.81 60.34
C GLU A 196 -35.03 27.84 61.87
N LEU A 197 -34.12 27.02 62.41
CA LEU A 197 -33.80 27.04 63.84
C LEU A 197 -33.22 28.39 64.24
N ARG A 198 -32.28 28.94 63.45
CA ARG A 198 -31.71 30.26 63.70
C ARG A 198 -32.79 31.35 63.70
N LEU A 199 -33.71 31.32 62.75
CA LEU A 199 -34.84 32.25 62.70
C LEU A 199 -35.71 32.14 63.96
N LYS A 200 -36.02 30.92 64.42
CA LYS A 200 -36.80 30.70 65.65
C LYS A 200 -36.10 31.25 66.88
N VAL A 201 -34.78 31.04 67.00
CA VAL A 201 -33.97 31.61 68.08
C VAL A 201 -33.98 33.13 68.04
N GLU A 202 -33.75 33.74 66.88
CA GLU A 202 -33.77 35.21 66.72
C GLU A 202 -35.15 35.81 67.06
N ILE A 203 -36.25 35.12 66.73
CA ILE A 203 -37.61 35.52 67.13
C ILE A 203 -37.77 35.45 68.64
N HIS A 204 -37.39 34.35 69.29
CA HIS A 204 -37.50 34.21 70.74
C HIS A 204 -36.66 35.24 71.49
N GLU A 205 -35.42 35.49 71.08
CA GLU A 205 -34.58 36.54 71.69
C GLU A 205 -35.21 37.94 71.55
N LEU A 206 -35.89 38.20 70.43
CA LEU A 206 -36.57 39.46 70.18
C LEU A 206 -37.85 39.59 71.01
N GLU A 207 -38.59 38.49 71.20
CA GLU A 207 -39.74 38.42 72.10
C GLU A 207 -39.33 38.61 73.56
N GLU A 208 -38.26 37.96 74.02
CA GLU A 208 -37.72 38.16 75.36
C GLU A 208 -37.33 39.62 75.61
N ARG A 209 -36.61 40.24 74.66
CA ARG A 209 -36.28 41.68 74.74
C ARG A 209 -37.52 42.56 74.81
N LYS A 210 -38.56 42.26 74.02
CA LYS A 210 -39.83 42.99 74.06
C LYS A 210 -40.54 42.81 75.40
N ASN A 211 -40.59 41.59 75.92
CA ASN A 211 -41.22 41.28 77.21
C ASN A 211 -40.50 41.95 78.38
N LEU A 212 -39.16 41.94 78.38
CA LEU A 212 -38.37 42.71 79.33
C LEU A 212 -38.71 44.19 79.27
N HIS A 213 -38.78 44.77 78.07
CA HIS A 213 -39.14 46.18 77.92
C HIS A 213 -40.57 46.50 78.37
N ILE A 214 -41.53 45.60 78.11
CA ILE A 214 -42.91 45.73 78.60
C ILE A 214 -42.92 45.73 80.14
N ASN A 215 -42.17 44.81 80.77
CA ASN A 215 -42.08 44.74 82.22
C ASN A 215 -41.40 45.98 82.83
N GLU A 216 -40.34 46.49 82.21
CA GLU A 216 -39.72 47.77 82.59
C GLU A 216 -40.73 48.92 82.50
N LEU A 217 -41.52 48.97 81.43
CA LEU A 217 -42.53 50.00 81.24
C LEU A 217 -43.64 49.90 82.28
N ILE A 218 -44.10 48.69 82.62
CA ILE A 218 -45.07 48.44 83.70
C ILE A 218 -44.50 48.93 85.03
N ASN A 219 -43.27 48.53 85.39
CA ASN A 219 -42.63 48.96 86.64
C ASN A 219 -42.47 50.48 86.71
N ASN A 220 -42.07 51.11 85.60
CA ASN A 220 -41.96 52.56 85.52
C ASN A 220 -43.33 53.24 85.69
N HIS A 221 -44.38 52.70 85.08
CA HIS A 221 -45.74 53.20 85.25
C HIS A 221 -46.26 53.00 86.69
N GLU A 222 -46.02 51.85 87.31
CA GLU A 222 -46.38 51.60 88.71
C GLU A 222 -45.66 52.56 89.66
N THR A 223 -44.37 52.79 89.42
CA THR A 223 -43.55 53.74 90.20
C THR A 223 -44.09 55.16 90.02
N ALA A 224 -44.29 55.61 88.78
CA ALA A 224 -44.86 56.93 88.51
C ALA A 224 -46.27 57.09 89.08
N PHE A 225 -47.09 56.04 89.06
CA PHE A 225 -48.43 56.05 89.66
C PHE A 225 -48.37 56.09 91.19
N ALA A 226 -47.43 55.37 91.81
CA ALA A 226 -47.19 55.43 93.25
C ALA A 226 -46.71 56.83 93.68
N GLU A 227 -45.77 57.41 92.94
CA GLU A 227 -45.31 58.80 93.11
C GLU A 227 -46.46 59.79 92.94
N LEU A 228 -47.30 59.61 91.92
CA LEU A 228 -48.47 60.46 91.69
C LEU A 228 -49.51 60.32 92.82
N LYS A 229 -49.75 59.10 93.29
CA LYS A 229 -50.62 58.84 94.46
C LYS A 229 -50.04 59.47 95.72
N GLN A 230 -48.72 59.39 95.92
CA GLN A 230 -48.03 60.04 97.03
C GLN A 230 -48.09 61.56 96.91
N TYR A 231 -47.92 62.12 95.72
CA TYR A 231 -48.06 63.55 95.44
C TYR A 231 -49.48 64.02 95.73
N TYR A 232 -50.53 63.33 95.25
CA TYR A 232 -51.92 63.68 95.56
C TYR A 232 -52.28 63.45 97.02
N ASN A 233 -51.74 62.42 97.68
CA ASN A 233 -51.91 62.23 99.13
C ASN A 233 -51.20 63.34 99.91
N THR A 234 -50.03 63.77 99.46
CA THR A 234 -49.28 64.89 100.06
C THR A 234 -50.03 66.19 99.85
N ILE A 235 -50.52 66.47 98.63
CA ILE A 235 -51.43 67.60 98.37
C ILE A 235 -52.69 67.48 99.20
N THR A 236 -53.27 66.30 99.39
CA THR A 236 -54.48 66.14 100.20
C THR A 236 -54.17 66.37 101.67
N ARG A 237 -53.02 65.93 102.17
CA ARG A 237 -52.53 66.23 103.52
C ARG A 237 -52.23 67.71 103.69
N GLU A 238 -51.49 68.31 102.76
CA GLU A 238 -51.20 69.74 102.68
C GLU A 238 -52.48 70.55 102.52
N ASN A 239 -53.48 70.07 101.77
CA ASN A 239 -54.78 70.72 101.63
C ASN A 239 -55.61 70.56 102.90
N LEU A 240 -55.53 69.44 103.63
CA LEU A 240 -56.18 69.26 104.92
C LEU A 240 -55.51 70.12 106.00
N GLU A 241 -54.19 70.21 105.97
CA GLU A 241 -53.36 71.06 106.81
C GLU A 241 -53.57 72.53 106.45
N LEU A 242 -53.69 72.86 105.17
CA LEU A 242 -54.08 74.16 104.65
C LEU A 242 -55.53 74.46 105.00
N ILE A 243 -56.46 73.51 104.98
CA ILE A 243 -57.86 73.71 105.42
C ILE A 243 -57.90 73.93 106.93
N LYS A 244 -57.05 73.25 107.70
CA LYS A 244 -56.90 73.46 109.14
C LYS A 244 -56.30 74.84 109.43
N ASN A 245 -55.20 75.16 108.77
CA ASN A 245 -54.54 76.45 108.83
C ASN A 245 -55.47 77.55 108.34
N GLN A 246 -56.21 77.37 107.25
CA GLN A 246 -57.23 78.29 106.74
C GLN A 246 -58.46 78.34 107.63
N LYS A 247 -58.79 77.33 108.43
CA LYS A 247 -59.83 77.47 109.46
C LYS A 247 -59.34 78.33 110.63
N GLU A 248 -58.10 78.12 111.07
CA GLU A 248 -57.42 78.98 112.04
C GLU A 248 -57.21 80.40 111.49
N GLU A 249 -56.90 80.49 110.20
CA GLU A 249 -56.68 81.72 109.47
C GLU A 249 -58.01 82.38 109.11
N ILE A 250 -59.12 81.69 108.85
CA ILE A 250 -60.49 82.23 108.70
C ILE A 250 -60.98 82.77 110.05
N ALA A 251 -60.61 82.15 111.17
CA ALA A 251 -60.83 82.75 112.48
C ALA A 251 -60.03 84.07 112.64
N SER A 252 -58.78 84.10 112.16
CA SER A 252 -57.92 85.30 112.11
C SER A 252 -58.30 86.31 111.00
N ILE A 253 -58.88 85.86 109.89
CA ILE A 253 -59.24 86.59 108.69
C ILE A 253 -60.64 87.14 108.87
N ASN A 254 -61.56 86.52 109.61
CA ASN A 254 -62.74 87.23 110.12
C ASN A 254 -62.34 88.43 111.00
N ALA A 255 -61.20 88.35 111.69
CA ALA A 255 -60.62 89.50 112.41
C ALA A 255 -59.86 90.49 111.49
N LYS A 256 -59.39 90.07 110.29
CA LYS A 256 -58.66 90.91 109.32
C LYS A 256 -59.49 91.34 108.08
N LEU A 257 -60.67 90.76 107.83
CA LEU A 257 -61.63 91.07 106.76
C LEU A 257 -62.39 92.37 107.04
N GLN A 258 -62.37 92.84 108.29
CA GLN A 258 -62.67 94.22 108.60
C GLN A 258 -61.62 95.21 108.05
N LYS A 259 -60.43 94.76 107.63
CA LYS A 259 -59.28 95.64 107.33
C LYS A 259 -58.85 95.75 105.88
N ASN A 260 -59.03 94.76 105.01
CA ASN A 260 -58.37 94.77 103.69
C ASN A 260 -59.30 94.50 102.48
N SER A 261 -60.37 95.30 102.36
CA SER A 261 -61.20 95.35 101.14
C SER A 261 -60.58 96.16 99.98
N LYS A 262 -59.28 96.50 100.02
CA LYS A 262 -58.70 97.53 99.15
C LYS A 262 -57.58 97.12 98.17
N ILE A 263 -57.17 95.84 98.08
CA ILE A 263 -56.00 95.41 97.26
C ILE A 263 -56.39 94.51 96.07
N ILE A 264 -57.68 94.39 95.74
CA ILE A 264 -58.14 93.52 94.64
C ILE A 264 -58.13 94.23 93.27
N ALA A 265 -57.89 95.53 93.21
CA ALA A 265 -57.86 96.28 91.95
C ALA A 265 -56.57 96.08 91.13
N ASP A 266 -55.43 95.79 91.76
CA ASP A 266 -54.12 95.89 91.09
C ASP A 266 -53.69 94.63 90.30
N MET A 267 -54.31 93.46 90.54
CA MET A 267 -53.91 92.22 89.84
C MET A 267 -54.49 92.06 88.42
N LYS A 268 -55.42 92.91 87.99
CA LYS A 268 -56.05 92.79 86.65
C LYS A 268 -55.17 93.29 85.50
N ALA A 269 -54.11 94.05 85.77
CA ALA A 269 -53.25 94.65 84.74
C ALA A 269 -52.12 93.72 84.24
N ALA A 270 -51.70 92.71 85.02
CA ALA A 270 -50.53 91.89 84.71
C ALA A 270 -50.78 90.82 83.61
N ASN A 271 -52.03 90.47 83.32
CA ASN A 271 -52.34 89.32 82.47
C ASN A 271 -52.30 89.61 80.94
N ASN A 272 -52.12 90.86 80.52
CA ASN A 272 -52.09 91.23 79.10
C ASN A 272 -50.69 91.26 78.46
N ASN A 273 -49.60 91.11 79.22
CA ASN A 273 -48.21 91.27 78.71
C ASN A 273 -47.51 89.96 78.26
N ILE A 274 -48.12 88.78 78.40
CA ILE A 274 -47.44 87.48 78.16
C ILE A 274 -47.84 86.83 76.81
N ARG A 275 -48.82 87.40 76.10
CA ARG A 275 -49.45 86.77 74.93
C ARG A 275 -48.60 86.81 73.64
N ILE A 276 -47.74 87.82 73.47
CA ILE A 276 -46.94 88.04 72.27
C ILE A 276 -45.64 87.20 72.25
N PRO A 277 -44.86 87.11 73.35
CA PRO A 277 -43.64 86.28 73.39
C PRO A 277 -43.91 84.79 73.15
N LEU A 278 -45.07 84.29 73.60
CA LEU A 278 -45.45 82.88 73.47
C LEU A 278 -45.64 82.44 72.01
N LYS A 279 -46.13 83.34 71.15
CA LYS A 279 -46.40 83.05 69.73
C LYS A 279 -45.11 83.01 68.89
N GLN A 280 -44.14 83.87 69.21
CA GLN A 280 -42.83 83.89 68.54
C GLN A 280 -42.01 82.64 68.87
N ALA A 281 -42.01 82.18 70.12
CA ALA A 281 -41.32 80.96 70.52
C ALA A 281 -41.87 79.68 69.85
N THR A 282 -43.17 79.65 69.52
CA THR A 282 -43.78 78.51 68.81
C THR A 282 -43.40 78.44 67.34
N GLU A 283 -43.25 79.58 66.66
CA GLU A 283 -42.86 79.63 65.25
C GLU A 283 -41.38 79.24 65.08
N GLU A 284 -40.49 79.68 65.97
CA GLU A 284 -39.08 79.27 65.98
C GLU A 284 -38.91 77.76 66.21
N ARG A 285 -39.71 77.18 67.12
CA ARG A 285 -39.71 75.73 67.38
C ARG A 285 -40.04 74.94 66.11
N ASP A 286 -41.01 75.38 65.33
CA ASP A 286 -41.46 74.65 64.14
C ASP A 286 -40.44 74.73 62.99
N ILE A 287 -39.73 75.86 62.86
CA ILE A 287 -38.60 76.00 61.93
C ILE A 287 -37.47 75.05 62.32
N LEU A 288 -37.08 75.01 63.59
CA LEU A 288 -36.02 74.12 64.09
C LEU A 288 -36.39 72.64 63.93
N LYS A 289 -37.66 72.28 64.14
CA LYS A 289 -38.16 70.90 63.97
C LYS A 289 -38.09 70.45 62.50
N ASN A 290 -38.39 71.34 61.55
CA ASN A 290 -38.25 71.06 60.12
C ASN A 290 -36.77 70.92 59.71
N ALA A 291 -35.88 71.78 60.23
CA ALA A 291 -34.44 71.66 60.00
C ALA A 291 -33.88 70.33 60.51
N LEU A 292 -34.30 69.87 61.70
CA LEU A 292 -33.93 68.55 62.24
C LEU A 292 -34.42 67.39 61.36
N LYS A 293 -35.63 67.48 60.80
CA LYS A 293 -36.17 66.47 59.87
C LYS A 293 -35.34 66.41 58.58
N GLN A 294 -34.96 67.56 58.03
CA GLN A 294 -34.10 67.66 56.85
C GLN A 294 -32.71 67.05 57.12
N PHE A 295 -32.11 67.37 58.27
CA PHE A 295 -30.81 66.84 58.71
C PHE A 295 -30.84 65.31 58.84
N SER A 296 -31.90 64.75 59.45
CA SER A 296 -32.09 63.30 59.54
C SER A 296 -32.14 62.62 58.16
N LYS A 297 -32.86 63.21 57.20
CA LYS A 297 -32.92 62.72 55.81
C LYS A 297 -31.56 62.76 55.13
N HIS A 298 -30.81 63.85 55.28
CA HIS A 298 -29.46 63.97 54.71
C HIS A 298 -28.49 62.96 55.32
N LYS A 299 -28.58 62.70 56.63
CA LYS A 299 -27.78 61.70 57.33
C LYS A 299 -28.01 60.29 56.78
N MET A 300 -29.27 59.89 56.58
CA MET A 300 -29.61 58.60 55.99
C MET A 300 -29.14 58.48 54.53
N SER A 301 -29.30 59.54 53.74
CA SER A 301 -28.80 59.58 52.35
C SER A 301 -27.28 59.46 52.28
N LEU A 302 -26.55 60.09 53.20
CA LEU A 302 -25.10 60.00 53.29
C LEU A 302 -24.66 58.57 53.64
N GLN A 303 -25.32 57.90 54.58
CA GLN A 303 -25.03 56.50 54.91
C GLN A 303 -25.26 55.56 53.71
N ASN A 304 -26.35 55.76 52.96
CA ASN A 304 -26.63 54.97 51.75
C ASN A 304 -25.60 55.23 50.63
N LEU A 305 -25.13 56.47 50.47
CA LEU A 305 -24.08 56.80 49.52
C LEU A 305 -22.73 56.20 49.95
N GLN A 306 -22.43 56.22 51.25
CA GLN A 306 -21.23 55.59 51.80
C GLN A 306 -21.23 54.08 51.56
N SER A 307 -22.34 53.38 51.86
CA SER A 307 -22.43 51.94 51.62
C SER A 307 -22.27 51.61 50.13
N LYS A 308 -22.94 52.37 49.26
CA LYS A 308 -22.82 52.20 47.80
C LYS A 308 -21.41 52.48 47.29
N ASN A 309 -20.71 53.46 47.86
CA ASN A 309 -19.32 53.76 47.53
C ASN A 309 -18.39 52.61 47.93
N THR A 310 -18.59 52.01 49.11
CA THR A 310 -17.83 50.83 49.55
C THR A 310 -18.02 49.67 48.57
N THR A 311 -19.27 49.33 48.22
CA THR A 311 -19.56 48.23 47.29
C THR A 311 -19.00 48.48 45.88
N LEU A 312 -19.04 49.73 45.40
CA LEU A 312 -18.45 50.11 44.11
C LEU A 312 -16.92 50.02 44.14
N THR A 313 -16.29 50.38 45.26
CA THR A 313 -14.84 50.30 45.44
C THR A 313 -14.36 48.85 45.44
N GLU A 314 -15.09 47.96 46.14
CA GLU A 314 -14.83 46.51 46.13
C GLU A 314 -14.96 45.92 44.72
N LYS A 315 -16.06 46.24 44.01
CA LYS A 315 -16.24 45.81 42.61
C LYS A 315 -15.16 46.32 41.68
N TYR A 316 -14.72 47.56 41.85
CA TYR A 316 -13.63 48.12 41.07
C TYR A 316 -12.31 47.38 41.33
N ALA A 317 -12.00 47.08 42.59
CA ALA A 317 -10.82 46.31 42.96
C ALA A 317 -10.85 44.89 42.35
N GLU A 318 -11.99 44.21 42.42
CA GLU A 318 -12.19 42.88 41.84
C GLU A 318 -12.05 42.92 40.30
N LEU A 319 -12.70 43.86 39.63
CA LEU A 319 -12.58 44.02 38.17
C LEU A 319 -11.14 44.32 37.75
N LYS A 320 -10.42 45.15 38.52
CA LYS A 320 -9.02 45.47 38.27
C LYS A 320 -8.14 44.22 38.42
N HIS A 321 -8.37 43.42 39.46
CA HIS A 321 -7.67 42.14 39.65
C HIS A 321 -7.93 41.19 38.48
N ASN A 322 -9.19 40.98 38.13
CA ASN A 322 -9.58 40.10 37.02
C ASN A 322 -9.01 40.56 35.67
N SER A 323 -8.97 41.88 35.42
CA SER A 323 -8.35 42.44 34.22
C SER A 323 -6.85 42.18 34.18
N ASN A 324 -6.15 42.29 35.31
CA ASN A 324 -4.72 42.03 35.39
C ASN A 324 -4.42 40.53 35.18
N ASP A 325 -5.21 39.64 35.79
CA ASP A 325 -5.08 38.19 35.61
C ASP A 325 -5.33 37.78 34.15
N LEU A 326 -6.34 38.40 33.51
CA LEU A 326 -6.66 38.11 32.12
C LEU A 326 -5.55 38.59 31.19
N ASN A 327 -5.01 39.78 31.42
CA ASN A 327 -3.86 40.31 30.65
C ASN A 327 -2.62 39.42 30.83
N PHE A 328 -2.34 38.95 32.06
CA PHE A 328 -1.23 38.04 32.31
C PHE A 328 -1.39 36.71 31.56
N LYS A 329 -2.60 36.14 31.55
CA LYS A 329 -2.91 34.92 30.78
C LYS A 329 -2.78 35.16 29.28
N TYR A 330 -3.24 36.30 28.79
CA TYR A 330 -3.13 36.69 27.39
C TYR A 330 -1.66 36.80 26.94
N ASP A 331 -0.83 37.51 27.71
CA ASP A 331 0.60 37.66 27.42
C ASP A 331 1.34 36.32 27.43
N LYS A 332 0.98 35.42 28.35
CA LYS A 332 1.51 34.06 28.39
C LYS A 332 1.16 33.29 27.11
N LEU A 333 -0.10 33.33 26.69
CA LEU A 333 -0.58 32.63 25.51
C LEU A 333 0.05 33.20 24.22
N LEU A 334 0.26 34.53 24.17
CA LEU A 334 0.94 35.18 23.06
C LEU A 334 2.40 34.73 22.93
N ARG A 335 3.12 34.59 24.06
CA ARG A 335 4.48 34.04 24.08
C ARG A 335 4.51 32.58 23.63
N GLU A 336 3.62 31.75 24.15
CA GLU A 336 3.53 30.33 23.76
C GLU A 336 3.25 30.19 22.25
N LYS A 337 2.38 31.04 21.69
CA LYS A 337 2.13 31.10 20.26
C LYS A 337 3.42 31.44 19.48
N GLN A 338 4.12 32.51 19.87
CA GLN A 338 5.36 32.93 19.21
C GLN A 338 6.44 31.83 19.25
N GLU A 339 6.62 31.19 20.41
CA GLU A 339 7.55 30.07 20.55
C GLU A 339 7.18 28.88 19.64
N LEU A 340 5.89 28.61 19.47
CA LEU A 340 5.42 27.54 18.61
C LEU A 340 5.64 27.86 17.12
N GLU A 341 5.36 29.11 16.71
CA GLU A 341 5.62 29.60 15.35
C GLU A 341 7.13 29.52 15.03
N GLU A 342 7.99 29.94 15.95
CA GLU A 342 9.45 29.82 15.77
C GLU A 342 9.92 28.37 15.68
N LYS A 343 9.39 27.46 16.52
CA LYS A 343 9.74 26.04 16.48
C LYS A 343 9.30 25.41 15.16
N PHE A 344 8.10 25.74 14.69
CA PHE A 344 7.59 25.26 13.41
C PHE A 344 8.50 25.70 12.27
N GLU A 345 8.86 26.99 12.22
CA GLU A 345 9.72 27.52 11.17
C GLU A 345 11.10 26.85 11.17
N ARG A 346 11.69 26.62 12.35
CA ARG A 346 12.97 25.91 12.49
C ARG A 346 12.87 24.47 11.97
N ILE A 347 11.85 23.72 12.36
CA ILE A 347 11.65 22.33 11.91
C ILE A 347 11.43 22.29 10.39
N ALA A 348 10.62 23.20 9.84
CA ALA A 348 10.38 23.30 8.41
C ALA A 348 11.67 23.59 7.63
N MET A 349 12.50 24.51 8.13
CA MET A 349 13.82 24.80 7.54
C MET A 349 14.78 23.61 7.62
N GLU A 350 14.81 22.88 8.74
CA GLU A 350 15.67 21.70 8.90
C GLU A 350 15.27 20.57 7.94
N VAL A 351 13.97 20.27 7.82
CA VAL A 351 13.45 19.27 6.88
C VAL A 351 13.75 19.67 5.44
N LYS A 352 13.56 20.96 5.10
CA LYS A 352 13.91 21.48 3.78
C LYS A 352 15.41 21.32 3.51
N LYS A 353 16.26 21.74 4.45
CA LYS A 353 17.72 21.63 4.33
C LYS A 353 18.16 20.17 4.15
N HIS A 354 17.56 19.23 4.89
CA HIS A 354 17.87 17.82 4.75
C HIS A 354 17.50 17.29 3.36
N THR A 355 16.30 17.61 2.90
CA THR A 355 15.83 17.24 1.55
C THR A 355 16.69 17.87 0.46
N ASP A 356 17.04 19.16 0.59
CA ASP A 356 17.88 19.88 -0.36
C ASP A 356 19.30 19.26 -0.43
N LEU A 357 19.88 18.88 0.71
CA LEU A 357 21.16 18.18 0.75
C LEU A 357 21.09 16.81 0.04
N GLN A 358 20.04 16.03 0.30
CA GLN A 358 19.83 14.75 -0.39
C GLN A 358 19.66 14.95 -1.91
N ASN A 359 18.84 15.92 -2.32
CA ASN A 359 18.63 16.25 -3.71
C ASN A 359 19.90 16.72 -4.41
N ASN A 360 20.73 17.52 -3.73
CA ASN A 360 22.02 17.97 -4.27
C ASN A 360 22.98 16.80 -4.45
N VAL A 361 23.06 15.87 -3.49
CA VAL A 361 23.91 14.68 -3.60
C VAL A 361 23.44 13.78 -4.75
N LEU A 362 22.14 13.52 -4.84
CA LEU A 362 21.55 12.72 -5.93
C LEU A 362 21.74 13.41 -7.29
N GLY A 363 21.57 14.73 -7.34
CA GLY A 363 21.82 15.53 -8.54
C GLY A 363 23.27 15.45 -9.00
N GLN A 364 24.23 15.57 -8.07
CA GLN A 364 25.65 15.42 -8.39
C GLN A 364 26.00 14.01 -8.86
N GLN A 365 25.43 12.98 -8.23
CA GLN A 365 25.62 11.59 -8.67
C GLN A 365 25.06 11.38 -10.09
N LEU A 366 23.89 11.95 -10.38
CA LEU A 366 23.27 11.88 -11.70
C LEU A 366 24.13 12.59 -12.75
N GLN A 367 24.61 13.80 -12.44
CA GLN A 367 25.49 14.54 -13.33
C GLN A 367 26.78 13.76 -13.61
N ASN A 368 27.43 13.22 -12.57
CA ASN A 368 28.64 12.41 -12.74
C ASN A 368 28.40 11.15 -13.59
N MET A 369 27.23 10.50 -13.43
CA MET A 369 26.85 9.35 -14.27
C MET A 369 26.58 9.78 -15.73
N GLN A 370 26.00 10.96 -15.94
CA GLN A 370 25.75 11.51 -17.26
C GLN A 370 27.06 11.89 -17.96
N ASP A 371 27.97 12.59 -17.28
CA ASP A 371 29.28 12.95 -17.82
C ASP A 371 30.07 11.68 -18.21
N GLY A 372 30.01 10.64 -17.37
CA GLY A 372 30.62 9.35 -17.66
C GLY A 372 29.98 8.63 -18.85
N LEU A 373 28.67 8.76 -19.05
CA LEU A 373 27.98 8.24 -20.23
C LEU A 373 28.43 8.97 -21.50
N GLU A 374 28.45 10.31 -21.48
CA GLU A 374 28.89 11.13 -22.61
C GLU A 374 30.34 10.81 -23.00
N GLU A 375 31.24 10.67 -22.02
CA GLU A 375 32.64 10.26 -22.28
C GLU A 375 32.71 8.89 -22.96
N LYS A 376 31.91 7.91 -22.49
CA LYS A 376 31.85 6.57 -23.09
C LYS A 376 31.26 6.59 -24.49
N GLU A 377 30.24 7.40 -24.76
CA GLU A 377 29.68 7.56 -26.09
C GLU A 377 30.69 8.15 -27.08
N VAL A 378 31.46 9.16 -26.66
CA VAL A 378 32.54 9.75 -27.48
C VAL A 378 33.64 8.72 -27.75
N GLN A 379 34.08 7.97 -26.73
CA GLN A 379 35.06 6.88 -26.90
C GLN A 379 34.56 5.83 -27.89
N LEU A 380 33.30 5.42 -27.77
CA LEU A 380 32.69 4.39 -28.61
C LEU A 380 32.56 4.87 -30.06
N LYS A 381 32.11 6.11 -30.27
CA LYS A 381 32.07 6.74 -31.60
C LYS A 381 33.46 6.78 -32.25
N THR A 382 34.49 7.16 -31.50
CA THR A 382 35.88 7.21 -31.99
C THR A 382 36.40 5.83 -32.41
N ILE A 383 36.06 4.77 -31.66
CA ILE A 383 36.45 3.39 -31.99
C ILE A 383 35.75 2.92 -33.27
N VAL A 384 34.46 3.21 -33.42
CA VAL A 384 33.69 2.85 -34.61
C VAL A 384 34.25 3.54 -35.85
N GLU A 385 34.59 4.84 -35.75
CA GLU A 385 35.20 5.61 -36.83
C GLU A 385 36.59 5.06 -37.22
N ARG A 386 37.41 4.62 -36.24
CA ARG A 386 38.75 4.06 -36.52
C ARG A 386 38.74 2.65 -37.10
N THR A 387 37.71 1.87 -36.79
CA THR A 387 37.63 0.45 -37.19
C THR A 387 37.00 0.25 -38.57
N ASN A 388 36.44 1.31 -39.19
CA ASN A 388 35.76 1.25 -40.50
C ASN A 388 34.77 0.07 -40.58
N MET A 389 34.08 -0.22 -39.48
CA MET A 389 33.06 -1.28 -39.45
C MET A 389 31.88 -0.91 -40.35
N ASP A 390 31.34 -1.90 -41.05
CA ASP A 390 30.13 -1.75 -41.84
C ASP A 390 28.96 -1.23 -40.95
N PRO A 391 28.35 -0.08 -41.28
CA PRO A 391 27.29 0.52 -40.47
C PRO A 391 26.10 -0.40 -40.21
N GLN A 392 25.72 -1.25 -41.18
CA GLN A 392 24.61 -2.18 -41.00
C GLN A 392 24.97 -3.31 -40.03
N MET A 393 26.15 -3.91 -40.18
CA MET A 393 26.65 -4.93 -39.25
C MET A 393 26.79 -4.38 -37.82
N TYR A 394 27.30 -3.15 -37.66
CA TYR A 394 27.44 -2.50 -36.36
C TYR A 394 26.10 -2.24 -35.68
N GLN A 395 25.09 -1.77 -36.43
CA GLN A 395 23.73 -1.58 -35.90
C GLN A 395 23.12 -2.91 -35.45
N GLN A 396 23.24 -3.98 -36.25
CA GLN A 396 22.72 -5.30 -35.88
C GLN A 396 23.40 -5.87 -34.62
N LEU A 397 24.72 -5.72 -34.52
CA LEU A 397 25.47 -6.15 -33.33
C LEU A 397 25.04 -5.36 -32.09
N THR A 398 24.85 -4.05 -32.22
CA THR A 398 24.38 -3.18 -31.14
C THR A 398 22.99 -3.59 -30.65
N ILE A 399 22.06 -3.90 -31.55
CA ILE A 399 20.71 -4.36 -31.20
C ILE A 399 20.78 -5.68 -30.43
N LYS A 400 21.53 -6.68 -30.94
CA LYS A 400 21.68 -7.98 -30.25
C LYS A 400 22.30 -7.85 -28.86
N ILE A 401 23.29 -6.98 -28.70
CA ILE A 401 23.91 -6.72 -27.38
C ILE A 401 22.91 -6.06 -26.45
N LYS A 402 22.14 -5.06 -26.91
CA LYS A 402 21.08 -4.42 -26.11
C LYS A 402 20.02 -5.42 -25.66
N GLU A 403 19.53 -6.26 -26.57
CA GLU A 403 18.56 -7.32 -26.24
C GLU A 403 19.11 -8.30 -25.20
N SER A 404 20.39 -8.70 -25.34
CA SER A 404 21.05 -9.58 -24.36
C SER A 404 21.20 -8.92 -22.99
N ILE A 405 21.57 -7.64 -22.94
CA ILE A 405 21.66 -6.88 -21.68
C ILE A 405 20.28 -6.75 -21.03
N GLU A 406 19.25 -6.44 -21.81
CA GLU A 406 17.88 -6.32 -21.29
C GLU A 406 17.37 -7.65 -20.73
N ALA A 407 17.58 -8.75 -21.46
CA ALA A 407 17.22 -10.09 -20.98
C ALA A 407 17.94 -10.45 -19.67
N LYS A 408 19.22 -10.11 -19.54
CA LYS A 408 19.99 -10.31 -18.29
C LYS A 408 19.47 -9.41 -17.16
N ASN A 409 19.14 -8.14 -17.45
CA ASN A 409 18.58 -7.22 -16.47
C ASN A 409 17.21 -7.71 -15.95
N GLN A 410 16.37 -8.24 -16.84
CA GLN A 410 15.09 -8.81 -16.48
C GLN A 410 15.26 -10.08 -15.62
N LEU A 411 16.23 -10.93 -15.96
CA LEU A 411 16.60 -12.07 -15.12
C LEU A 411 17.07 -11.63 -13.72
N ILE A 412 17.92 -10.61 -13.63
CA ILE A 412 18.37 -10.05 -12.34
C ILE A 412 17.18 -9.54 -11.52
N LYS A 413 16.23 -8.83 -12.13
CA LYS A 413 15.01 -8.37 -11.45
C LYS A 413 14.20 -9.55 -10.92
N ASN A 414 13.98 -10.58 -11.73
CA ASN A 414 13.24 -11.77 -11.34
C ASN A 414 13.92 -12.55 -10.20
N LEU A 415 15.25 -12.68 -10.26
CA LEU A 415 16.03 -13.32 -9.21
C LEU A 415 16.00 -12.51 -7.91
N ARG A 416 16.13 -11.18 -7.98
CA ARG A 416 15.97 -10.31 -6.80
C ARG A 416 14.59 -10.48 -6.19
N TYR A 417 13.53 -10.46 -6.99
CA TYR A 417 12.17 -10.70 -6.52
C TYR A 417 12.05 -12.07 -5.84
N SER A 418 12.57 -13.13 -6.46
CA SER A 418 12.57 -14.48 -5.90
C SER A 418 13.29 -14.55 -4.54
N ILE A 419 14.43 -13.88 -4.40
CA ILE A 419 15.16 -13.76 -3.12
C ILE A 419 14.30 -13.03 -2.07
N HIS A 420 13.66 -11.91 -2.42
CA HIS A 420 12.81 -11.18 -1.47
C HIS A 420 11.60 -12.03 -1.04
N HIS A 421 10.98 -12.73 -1.99
CA HIS A 421 9.88 -13.65 -1.72
C HIS A 421 10.30 -14.81 -0.80
N ALA A 422 11.45 -15.44 -1.08
CA ALA A 422 11.99 -16.53 -0.26
C ALA A 422 12.36 -16.05 1.15
N THR A 423 12.98 -14.87 1.26
CA THR A 423 13.35 -14.27 2.56
C THR A 423 12.10 -13.96 3.38
N LYS A 424 11.04 -13.47 2.74
CA LYS A 424 9.75 -13.23 3.40
C LYS A 424 9.11 -14.53 3.88
N ALA A 425 9.04 -15.55 3.01
CA ALA A 425 8.50 -16.87 3.36
C ALA A 425 9.27 -17.51 4.53
N TYR A 426 10.60 -17.36 4.56
CA TYR A 426 11.45 -17.80 5.66
C TYR A 426 11.10 -17.07 6.97
N ASN A 427 11.04 -15.73 6.95
CA ASN A 427 10.70 -14.94 8.13
C ASN A 427 9.29 -15.23 8.66
N ASP A 428 8.31 -15.44 7.77
CA ASP A 428 6.96 -15.81 8.18
C ASP A 428 6.89 -17.23 8.75
N SER A 429 7.68 -18.16 8.22
CA SER A 429 7.79 -19.52 8.77
C SER A 429 8.33 -19.47 10.20
N ILE A 430 9.39 -18.68 10.46
CA ILE A 430 9.93 -18.49 11.82
C ILE A 430 8.82 -18.03 12.76
N ARG A 431 8.05 -17.01 12.38
CA ARG A 431 6.98 -16.47 13.24
C ARG A 431 5.85 -17.45 13.50
N VAL A 432 5.48 -18.25 12.49
CA VAL A 432 4.48 -19.31 12.67
C VAL A 432 4.99 -20.37 13.65
N TYR A 433 6.27 -20.75 13.54
CA TYR A 433 6.88 -21.68 14.48
C TYR A 433 6.99 -21.10 15.89
N GLU A 434 7.43 -19.84 16.05
CA GLU A 434 7.46 -19.16 17.34
C GLU A 434 6.07 -19.11 17.98
N ALA A 435 5.04 -18.74 17.22
CA ALA A 435 3.65 -18.71 17.71
C ALA A 435 3.17 -20.10 18.15
N LYS A 436 3.55 -21.16 17.42
CA LYS A 436 3.23 -22.54 17.79
C LYS A 436 4.00 -23.05 19.01
N LEU A 437 5.28 -22.69 19.15
CA LEU A 437 6.06 -23.07 20.33
C LEU A 437 5.47 -22.45 21.60
N VAL A 438 5.09 -21.16 21.53
CA VAL A 438 4.40 -20.48 22.63
C VAL A 438 3.08 -21.17 23.00
N GLU A 439 2.30 -21.64 22.02
CA GLU A 439 1.06 -22.41 22.26
C GLU A 439 1.31 -23.71 23.03
N PHE A 440 2.46 -24.36 22.82
CA PHE A 440 2.86 -25.57 23.56
C PHE A 440 3.64 -25.29 24.86
N GLY A 441 3.78 -24.02 25.26
CA GLY A 441 4.51 -23.61 26.46
C GLY A 441 6.03 -23.72 26.34
N ILE A 442 6.55 -23.84 25.12
CA ILE A 442 7.97 -23.89 24.82
C ILE A 442 8.45 -22.45 24.52
N PRO A 443 9.49 -21.95 25.18
CA PRO A 443 10.01 -20.61 24.92
C PRO A 443 10.47 -20.47 23.46
N PRO A 444 10.12 -19.37 22.77
CA PRO A 444 10.49 -19.18 21.37
C PRO A 444 12.01 -19.08 21.15
N GLU A 445 12.80 -18.82 22.20
CA GLU A 445 14.26 -18.84 22.16
C GLU A 445 14.85 -20.24 21.85
N GLU A 446 14.09 -21.32 22.06
CA GLU A 446 14.52 -22.69 21.73
C GLU A 446 14.58 -22.97 20.22
N LEU A 447 13.95 -22.12 19.40
CA LEU A 447 13.93 -22.27 17.94
C LEU A 447 15.29 -21.98 17.30
N GLY A 448 16.11 -21.10 17.89
CA GLY A 448 17.47 -20.78 17.44
C GLY A 448 17.59 -20.09 16.07
N PHE A 449 16.51 -19.90 15.31
CA PHE A 449 16.49 -19.21 14.03
C PHE A 449 16.24 -17.72 14.20
N GLN A 450 17.05 -16.88 13.55
CA GLN A 450 16.85 -15.44 13.51
C GLN A 450 16.24 -15.02 12.17
N PRO A 451 15.26 -14.09 12.18
CA PRO A 451 14.71 -13.53 10.95
C PRO A 451 15.78 -12.75 10.19
N LEU A 452 15.79 -12.90 8.87
CA LEU A 452 16.68 -12.16 7.98
C LEU A 452 16.20 -10.72 7.81
N SER A 453 17.15 -9.79 7.66
CA SER A 453 16.84 -8.38 7.39
C SER A 453 16.20 -8.22 6.01
N THR A 454 15.00 -7.64 5.94
CA THR A 454 14.24 -7.44 4.70
C THR A 454 13.97 -5.97 4.44
N ILE A 455 14.06 -5.56 3.16
CA ILE A 455 13.66 -4.23 2.68
C ILE A 455 12.12 -4.08 2.63
N THR A 456 11.40 -5.21 2.58
CA THR A 456 9.93 -5.28 2.56
C THR A 456 9.33 -5.25 3.96
N SER A 457 8.04 -4.92 4.06
CA SER A 457 7.32 -4.83 5.32
C SER A 457 7.39 -6.13 6.13
N SER A 458 7.38 -5.97 7.46
CA SER A 458 7.37 -7.06 8.43
C SER A 458 5.98 -7.73 8.54
N MET A 459 5.13 -7.65 7.52
CA MET A 459 3.77 -8.22 7.50
C MET A 459 3.75 -9.56 6.75
N PRO A 460 2.88 -10.53 7.10
CA PRO A 460 2.85 -11.85 6.49
C PRO A 460 2.73 -11.86 4.95
N ALA A 461 3.30 -12.89 4.31
CA ALA A 461 3.42 -13.11 2.87
C ALA A 461 2.14 -12.84 2.08
N GLY A 462 0.98 -13.19 2.65
CA GLY A 462 -0.33 -13.13 1.99
C GLY A 462 -0.88 -11.73 1.68
N LEU A 463 -0.24 -10.64 2.12
CA LEU A 463 -0.71 -9.26 1.91
C LEU A 463 0.20 -8.40 1.00
N VAL A 464 1.24 -8.98 0.40
CA VAL A 464 2.04 -8.26 -0.61
C VAL A 464 1.59 -8.76 -1.98
N SER A 465 0.46 -8.25 -2.44
CA SER A 465 -0.01 -8.41 -3.81
C SER A 465 0.17 -7.09 -4.57
N GLN A 466 1.08 -7.14 -5.56
CA GLN A 466 1.35 -6.21 -6.67
C GLN A 466 1.80 -4.79 -6.34
#